data_AF-A0A921I292-F1
#
_entry.id   AF-A0A921I292-F1
#
_cell.length_a   1.000
_cell.length_b   1.000
_cell.length_c   1.000
_cell.angle_alpha   90.00
_cell.angle_beta   90.00
_cell.angle_gamma   90.00
#
_symmetry.space_group_name_H-M   'P 1'
#
loop_
_entity.id
_entity.type
_entity.pdbx_description
1 polymer ?
#
loop_
_entity_poly.entity_id
_entity_poly.type
_entity_poly.pdbx_seq_one_letter_code
_entity_poly.pdbx_strand_id
1 'polypeptide(L)'
;MRYTDFHISISAEEVCRLLDGHKSTLGGELAEELEEMLPEAFERLEPQAFLGVGDTEDVLYEEEAEEGQEALYVITTVGEALSGWSGELFREGDCVKAMLADAIADHCLFQMDRQLREPVLGLCRQQGLGIRRRLEAPQDAPMEIQKKALQVSGAGEGGMEITEGLMYRPVKSACQVFLLTRDRNQFFWEHDCSGCPDTSCRMRKGRPPVLEVETVDRDGLKRRRIRGHVQAGWSILETLRAWGIYLDAPCGGRGTCGKCRIRLVKGDLAVTEADRSHFSEEELKNGMRLACRAHPAGDCVIRLKEARENAFYIPGSPEKAGEESLELKSAGKAGRKGVAVDIGTTTVAMELADLETGERPRIYTSLNTQRQYGADVISRIQAADEGKAKEMQTCIRDVLREGLARLTDGGKEHIDRMVIGANTTMVHLLMGYPCHSLGVYPFTPCSTERIDTDGQALLGEAAEDFDVSVFPGVSAYIGGDITAGLYALDFHRKEEVSVLVDLGTNGEMAVGNKDRILAASAAAGPAFEGGNIICGTGSIPGAISGARWNGQQMELQTIGGGAPVGICGTGIIEAVYEMMEAGILDETGRLEEP
;
A
#
# COMPACT_ATOMS: atom_id res chain seq x y z
N MET A 1 1.99 0.82 23.29
CA MET A 1 2.91 0.52 22.17
C MET A 1 3.96 1.62 22.10
N ARG A 2 5.25 1.26 22.05
CA ARG A 2 6.35 2.21 21.82
C ARG A 2 6.78 2.15 20.36
N TYR A 3 6.96 3.30 19.73
CA TYR A 3 7.39 3.43 18.33
C TYR A 3 8.59 4.37 18.25
N THR A 4 9.66 3.94 17.59
CA THR A 4 10.92 4.67 17.47
C THR A 4 11.48 4.70 16.05
N ASP A 5 10.83 4.06 15.07
CA ASP A 5 11.30 4.02 13.67
C ASP A 5 10.90 5.31 12.93
N PHE A 6 11.56 6.42 13.26
CA PHE A 6 11.36 7.71 12.61
C PHE A 6 12.45 8.01 11.60
N HIS A 7 12.05 8.45 10.41
CA HIS A 7 12.94 8.93 9.36
C HIS A 7 12.95 10.47 9.35
N ILE A 8 13.74 11.08 10.22
CA ILE A 8 13.80 12.54 10.38
C ILE A 8 14.85 13.14 9.45
N SER A 9 14.46 14.18 8.71
CA SER A 9 15.37 14.99 7.89
C SER A 9 15.25 16.46 8.29
N ILE A 10 16.35 17.08 8.70
CA ILE A 10 16.34 18.48 9.12
C ILE A 10 16.83 19.31 7.94
N SER A 11 15.94 20.15 7.39
CA SER A 11 16.27 21.08 6.30
C SER A 11 16.45 22.47 6.88
N ALA A 12 17.60 23.09 6.58
CA ALA A 12 17.88 24.44 7.04
C ALA A 12 16.80 25.44 6.60
N GLU A 13 16.34 25.30 5.35
CA GLU A 13 15.28 26.15 4.80
C GLU A 13 13.96 26.00 5.55
N GLU A 14 13.56 24.77 5.89
CA GLU A 14 12.28 24.52 6.58
C GLU A 14 12.30 24.98 8.03
N VAL A 15 13.41 24.76 8.74
CA VAL A 15 13.60 25.25 10.11
C VAL A 15 13.65 26.78 10.13
N CYS A 16 14.35 27.43 9.20
CA CYS A 16 14.36 28.89 9.10
C CYS A 16 12.97 29.46 8.77
N ARG A 17 12.15 28.76 7.97
CA ARG A 17 10.75 29.16 7.73
C ARG A 17 9.91 29.13 9.00
N LEU A 18 10.22 28.24 9.95
CA LEU A 18 9.56 28.25 11.25
C LEU A 18 9.88 29.54 12.00
N LEU A 19 11.04 30.16 11.83
CA LEU A 19 11.46 31.36 12.56
C LEU A 19 10.88 32.68 12.00
N ASP A 20 10.72 32.84 10.67
CA ASP A 20 10.34 34.12 10.02
C ASP A 20 9.06 34.06 9.15
N GLY A 21 7.90 34.22 9.80
CA GLY A 21 6.56 34.07 9.21
C GLY A 21 6.14 35.00 8.06
N HIS A 22 6.92 36.01 7.64
CA HIS A 22 6.70 36.75 6.38
C HIS A 22 7.96 37.55 5.97
N LYS A 23 8.82 36.97 5.12
CA LYS A 23 9.92 37.58 4.32
C LYS A 23 10.98 38.49 5.01
N SER A 24 12.22 37.98 4.87
CA SER A 24 13.43 38.62 4.28
C SER A 24 14.57 39.13 5.19
N THR A 25 15.79 38.80 4.73
CA THR A 25 17.16 39.29 5.04
C THR A 25 18.06 38.51 6.00
N LEU A 26 17.54 37.64 6.88
CA LEU A 26 18.37 36.88 7.85
C LEU A 26 18.74 35.45 7.42
N GLY A 27 18.15 34.92 6.35
CA GLY A 27 18.21 33.49 6.01
C GLY A 27 19.56 32.95 5.53
N GLY A 28 20.56 33.79 5.25
CA GLY A 28 21.90 33.33 4.87
C GLY A 28 22.73 32.93 6.08
N GLU A 29 22.96 33.89 6.99
CA GLU A 29 23.77 33.67 8.20
C GLU A 29 23.12 32.67 9.17
N LEU A 30 21.79 32.69 9.31
CA LEU A 30 21.08 31.70 10.13
C LEU A 30 21.11 30.28 9.54
N ALA A 31 21.13 30.15 8.21
CA ALA A 31 21.20 28.84 7.57
C ALA A 31 22.59 28.22 7.70
N GLU A 32 23.66 29.03 7.57
CA GLU A 32 25.04 28.58 7.79
C GLU A 32 25.23 28.10 9.23
N GLU A 33 24.81 28.90 10.22
CA GLU A 33 24.89 28.51 11.64
C GLU A 33 24.05 27.24 11.93
N LEU A 34 22.88 27.13 11.32
CA LEU A 34 22.03 25.96 11.46
C LEU A 34 22.68 24.71 10.86
N GLU A 35 23.30 24.81 9.68
CA GLU A 35 24.03 23.71 9.05
C GLU A 35 25.17 23.20 9.94
N GLU A 36 25.87 24.09 10.64
CA GLU A 36 26.90 23.72 11.62
C GLU A 36 26.31 23.00 12.84
N MET A 37 25.07 23.33 13.24
CA MET A 37 24.38 22.71 14.37
C MET A 37 23.76 21.34 14.04
N LEU A 38 23.48 21.03 12.77
CA LEU A 38 22.74 19.81 12.39
C LEU A 38 23.39 18.50 12.87
N PRO A 39 24.71 18.28 12.75
CA PRO A 39 25.32 17.04 13.22
C PRO A 39 25.07 16.78 14.71
N GLU A 40 25.25 17.82 15.54
CA GLU A 40 24.99 17.73 16.99
C GLU A 40 23.50 17.53 17.28
N ALA A 41 22.62 18.18 16.51
CA ALA A 41 21.18 18.00 16.65
C ALA A 41 20.76 16.54 16.40
N PHE A 42 21.34 15.89 15.38
CA PHE A 42 21.08 14.47 15.09
C PHE A 42 21.64 13.54 16.15
N GLU A 43 22.81 13.85 16.74
CA GLU A 43 23.37 13.08 17.86
C GLU A 43 22.50 13.16 19.12
N ARG A 44 21.84 14.30 19.35
CA ARG A 44 20.96 14.55 20.50
C ARG A 44 19.52 14.07 20.30
N LEU A 45 19.12 13.72 19.08
CA LEU A 45 17.75 13.37 18.72
C LEU A 45 17.43 11.92 19.15
N GLU A 46 16.46 11.76 20.04
CA GLU A 46 15.95 10.46 20.49
C GLU A 46 14.43 10.41 20.26
N PRO A 47 13.98 10.18 19.01
CA PRO A 47 12.59 10.34 18.65
C PRO A 47 11.78 9.13 19.12
N GLN A 48 10.74 9.38 19.91
CA GLN A 48 9.90 8.33 20.48
C GLN A 48 8.43 8.72 20.43
N ALA A 49 7.58 7.71 20.22
CA ALA A 49 6.15 7.82 20.40
C ALA A 49 5.60 6.69 21.26
N PHE A 50 4.60 7.03 22.07
CA PHE A 50 3.89 6.12 22.95
C PHE A 50 2.41 6.18 22.62
N LEU A 51 1.83 5.03 22.30
CA LEU A 51 0.46 4.89 21.85
C LEU A 51 -0.29 3.95 22.79
N GLY A 52 -1.46 4.36 23.27
CA GLY A 52 -2.32 3.52 24.10
C GLY A 52 -3.80 3.83 23.88
N VAL A 53 -4.63 2.79 23.87
CA VAL A 53 -6.09 2.92 23.79
C VAL A 53 -6.66 2.88 25.20
N GLY A 54 -7.57 3.79 25.52
CA GLY A 54 -8.26 3.83 26.80
C GLY A 54 -9.58 4.59 26.73
N ASP A 55 -10.31 4.60 27.83
CA ASP A 55 -11.56 5.35 27.97
C ASP A 55 -11.33 6.87 27.97
N THR A 56 -12.41 7.63 27.76
CA THR A 56 -12.44 9.09 27.84
C THR A 56 -13.19 9.62 29.06
N GLU A 57 -13.38 8.82 30.11
CA GLU A 57 -14.13 9.22 31.32
C GLU A 57 -13.39 10.35 32.05
N ASP A 58 -14.15 11.35 32.52
CA ASP A 58 -13.68 12.50 33.31
C ASP A 58 -12.62 13.41 32.64
N VAL A 59 -12.36 13.26 31.34
CA VAL A 59 -11.30 13.99 30.62
C VAL A 59 -11.76 14.71 29.35
N LEU A 60 -13.05 14.66 29.03
CA LEU A 60 -13.66 15.44 27.94
C LEU A 60 -14.65 16.47 28.50
N TYR A 61 -14.92 17.51 27.73
CA TYR A 61 -16.06 18.39 28.00
C TYR A 61 -17.36 17.58 27.90
N GLU A 62 -18.34 17.84 28.77
CA GLU A 62 -19.59 17.05 28.87
C GLU A 62 -20.33 16.92 27.52
N GLU A 63 -20.23 17.93 26.65
CA GLU A 63 -20.86 17.95 25.32
C GLU A 63 -20.17 17.01 24.30
N GLU A 64 -18.92 16.60 24.55
CA GLU A 64 -18.12 15.75 23.65
C GLU A 64 -18.06 14.28 24.08
N ALA A 65 -18.43 13.97 25.32
CA ALA A 65 -18.35 12.65 25.93
C ALA A 65 -19.53 11.76 25.52
N GLU A 66 -19.24 10.67 24.81
CA GLU A 66 -20.20 9.58 24.58
C GLU A 66 -19.95 8.47 25.62
N GLU A 67 -21.02 7.83 26.11
CA GLU A 67 -20.92 6.76 27.11
C GLU A 67 -20.16 5.56 26.52
N GLY A 68 -19.07 5.13 27.19
CA GLY A 68 -18.20 4.05 26.71
C GLY A 68 -17.30 4.43 25.52
N GLN A 69 -17.08 5.73 25.27
CA GLN A 69 -16.18 6.23 24.24
C GLN A 69 -14.72 5.89 24.56
N GLU A 70 -14.04 5.30 23.58
CA GLU A 70 -12.60 5.03 23.64
C GLU A 70 -11.82 6.07 22.83
N ALA A 71 -10.60 6.34 23.25
CA ALA A 71 -9.65 7.18 22.53
C ALA A 71 -8.28 6.50 22.45
N LEU A 72 -7.59 6.78 21.34
CA LEU A 72 -6.18 6.50 21.20
C LEU A 72 -5.39 7.73 21.65
N TYR A 73 -4.59 7.54 22.70
CA TYR A 73 -3.69 8.54 23.26
C TYR A 73 -2.30 8.35 22.68
N VAL A 74 -1.76 9.41 22.09
CA VAL A 74 -0.44 9.41 21.44
C VAL A 74 0.41 10.51 22.06
N ILE A 75 1.54 10.14 22.65
CA ILE A 75 2.55 11.09 23.12
C ILE A 75 3.80 10.94 22.26
N THR A 76 4.34 12.05 21.80
CA THR A 76 5.58 12.12 21.01
C THR A 76 6.60 12.98 21.73
N THR A 77 7.88 12.62 21.62
CA THR A 77 8.99 13.41 22.16
C THR A 77 10.24 13.27 21.31
N VAL A 78 11.02 14.33 21.21
CA VAL A 78 12.35 14.31 20.56
C VAL A 78 13.47 13.86 21.51
N GLY A 79 13.14 13.57 22.77
CA GLY A 79 14.08 13.18 23.80
C GLY A 79 14.59 14.35 24.64
N GLU A 80 15.17 14.03 25.80
CA GLU A 80 15.64 15.03 26.77
C GLU A 80 16.84 15.82 26.25
N ALA A 81 17.77 15.15 25.56
CA ALA A 81 19.01 15.77 25.09
C ALA A 81 18.75 16.90 24.08
N LEU A 82 17.87 16.67 23.08
CA LEU A 82 17.49 17.71 22.14
C LEU A 82 16.52 18.74 22.77
N SER A 83 15.58 18.29 23.60
CA SER A 83 14.62 19.18 24.25
C SER A 83 15.26 20.17 25.23
N GLY A 84 16.34 19.78 25.91
CA GLY A 84 17.06 20.62 26.89
C GLY A 84 18.11 21.54 26.26
N TRP A 85 18.48 21.30 25.01
CA TRP A 85 19.62 21.94 24.34
C TRP A 85 19.45 23.46 24.21
N SER A 86 18.24 23.94 23.87
CA SER A 86 17.98 25.39 23.81
C SER A 86 18.21 26.07 25.16
N GLY A 87 17.85 25.41 26.27
CA GLY A 87 18.08 25.91 27.62
C GLY A 87 19.55 25.85 28.08
N GLU A 88 20.36 24.95 27.52
CA GLU A 88 21.82 24.95 27.70
C GLU A 88 22.44 26.18 27.03
N LEU A 89 22.13 26.38 25.74
CA LEU A 89 22.66 27.48 24.93
C LEU A 89 22.25 28.87 25.48
N PHE A 90 21.02 29.01 25.97
CA PHE A 90 20.60 30.25 26.64
C PHE A 90 21.41 30.56 27.90
N ARG A 91 21.83 29.54 28.67
CA ARG A 91 22.68 29.73 29.87
C ARG A 91 24.12 30.10 29.51
N GLU A 92 24.59 29.66 28.36
CA GLU A 92 25.91 29.99 27.80
C GLU A 92 25.95 31.37 27.13
N GLY A 93 24.77 31.98 26.91
CA GLY A 93 24.63 33.31 26.32
C GLY A 93 24.49 33.30 24.80
N ASP A 94 24.40 32.13 24.17
CA ASP A 94 24.22 31.99 22.72
C ASP A 94 22.73 31.93 22.35
N CYS A 95 22.10 33.10 22.35
CA CYS A 95 20.67 33.23 22.11
C CYS A 95 20.24 32.78 20.70
N VAL A 96 21.10 32.95 19.69
CA VAL A 96 20.77 32.59 18.30
C VAL A 96 20.74 31.08 18.16
N LYS A 97 21.77 30.38 18.63
CA LYS A 97 21.79 28.91 18.65
C LYS A 97 20.65 28.36 19.49
N ALA A 98 20.35 28.97 20.62
CA ALA A 98 19.23 28.54 21.46
C ALA A 98 17.88 28.59 20.72
N MET A 99 17.63 29.65 19.94
CA MET A 99 16.44 29.76 19.11
C MET A 99 16.43 28.74 17.96
N LEU A 100 17.59 28.49 17.33
CA LEU A 100 17.72 27.49 16.27
C LEU A 100 17.48 26.07 16.80
N ALA A 101 18.09 25.71 17.94
CA ALA A 101 17.87 24.42 18.62
C ALA A 101 16.39 24.18 18.95
N ASP A 102 15.69 25.22 19.40
CA ASP A 102 14.25 25.16 19.70
C ASP A 102 13.41 24.90 18.43
N ALA A 103 13.74 25.60 17.34
CA ALA A 103 13.08 25.42 16.04
C ALA A 103 13.39 24.06 15.39
N ILE A 104 14.60 23.53 15.58
CA ILE A 104 14.96 22.17 15.13
C ILE A 104 14.09 21.14 15.85
N ALA A 105 13.96 21.26 17.18
CA ALA A 105 13.14 20.33 17.96
C ALA A 105 11.67 20.36 17.52
N ASP A 106 11.10 21.56 17.27
CA ASP A 106 9.74 21.70 16.75
C ASP A 106 9.59 21.08 15.35
N HIS A 107 10.55 21.32 14.46
CA HIS A 107 10.57 20.71 13.11
C HIS A 107 10.55 19.19 13.17
N CYS A 108 11.38 18.60 14.06
CA CYS A 108 11.41 17.16 14.29
C CYS A 108 10.05 16.64 14.78
N LEU A 109 9.42 17.28 15.78
CA LEU A 109 8.09 16.90 16.26
C LEU A 109 7.04 16.93 15.15
N PHE A 110 7.06 17.94 14.27
CA PHE A 110 6.12 18.03 13.15
C PHE A 110 6.33 16.95 12.10
N GLN A 111 7.57 16.52 11.86
CA GLN A 111 7.83 15.38 10.99
C GLN A 111 7.36 14.06 11.63
N MET A 112 7.59 13.88 12.93
CA MET A 112 7.12 12.72 13.67
C MET A 112 5.59 12.58 13.61
N ASP A 113 4.85 13.66 13.82
CA ASP A 113 3.38 13.70 13.68
C ASP A 113 2.92 13.15 12.31
N ARG A 114 3.55 13.58 11.22
CA ARG A 114 3.19 13.12 9.87
C ARG A 114 3.47 11.64 9.67
N GLN A 115 4.57 11.14 10.24
CA GLN A 115 4.99 9.74 10.10
C GLN A 115 4.14 8.78 10.95
N LEU A 116 3.53 9.27 12.03
CA LEU A 116 2.66 8.45 12.89
C LEU A 116 1.29 8.12 12.29
N ARG A 117 0.92 8.77 11.18
CA ARG A 117 -0.34 8.51 10.50
C ARG A 117 -0.53 7.04 10.15
N GLU A 118 0.45 6.42 9.50
CA GLU A 118 0.35 5.01 9.08
C GLU A 118 0.35 4.03 10.28
N PRO A 119 1.26 4.13 11.27
CA PRO A 119 1.19 3.31 12.48
C PRO A 119 -0.14 3.39 13.22
N VAL A 120 -0.70 4.60 13.39
CA VAL A 120 -2.00 4.80 14.05
C VAL A 120 -3.14 4.18 13.24
N LEU A 121 -3.20 4.45 11.93
CA LEU A 121 -4.23 3.86 11.07
C LEU A 121 -4.12 2.33 11.02
N GLY A 122 -2.90 1.79 11.02
CA GLY A 122 -2.64 0.35 11.12
C GLY A 122 -3.22 -0.25 12.40
N LEU A 123 -2.97 0.39 13.55
CA LEU A 123 -3.52 -0.03 14.84
C LEU A 123 -5.06 -0.01 14.84
N CYS A 124 -5.67 1.09 14.36
CA CYS A 124 -7.11 1.20 14.25
C CYS A 124 -7.71 0.10 13.35
N ARG A 125 -7.08 -0.18 12.20
CA ARG A 125 -7.52 -1.24 11.28
C ARG A 125 -7.48 -2.63 11.91
N GLN A 126 -6.40 -2.96 12.62
CA GLN A 126 -6.24 -4.23 13.33
C GLN A 126 -7.32 -4.43 14.39
N GLN A 127 -7.69 -3.37 15.11
CA GLN A 127 -8.76 -3.41 16.12
C GLN A 127 -10.17 -3.28 15.54
N GLY A 128 -10.29 -3.03 14.24
CA GLY A 128 -11.57 -2.84 13.58
C GLY A 128 -12.28 -1.55 14.00
N LEU A 129 -11.53 -0.48 14.24
CA LEU A 129 -12.00 0.85 14.63
C LEU A 129 -11.67 1.90 13.55
N GLY A 130 -12.47 2.96 13.50
CA GLY A 130 -12.18 4.19 12.76
C GLY A 130 -11.77 5.33 13.69
N ILE A 131 -11.42 6.47 13.10
CA ILE A 131 -11.08 7.71 13.81
C ILE A 131 -12.18 8.73 13.56
N ARG A 132 -12.92 9.06 14.61
CA ARG A 132 -14.01 10.05 14.59
C ARG A 132 -13.47 11.47 14.45
N ARG A 133 -12.44 11.81 15.24
CA ARG A 133 -11.86 13.15 15.35
C ARG A 133 -10.50 13.10 16.08
N ARG A 134 -9.61 14.03 15.77
CA ARG A 134 -8.42 14.37 16.56
C ARG A 134 -8.70 15.56 17.48
N LEU A 135 -8.33 15.44 18.74
CA LEU A 135 -8.45 16.46 19.78
C LEU A 135 -7.07 17.03 20.15
N GLU A 136 -7.02 18.33 20.41
CA GLU A 136 -5.86 19.03 20.94
C GLU A 136 -6.21 19.82 22.21
N ALA A 137 -5.46 19.61 23.30
CA ALA A 137 -5.63 20.36 24.53
C ALA A 137 -4.90 21.72 24.45
N PRO A 138 -5.44 22.81 25.03
CA PRO A 138 -6.69 22.89 25.81
C PRO A 138 -7.96 23.08 24.96
N GLN A 139 -7.83 23.16 23.63
CA GLN A 139 -8.87 23.67 22.76
C GLN A 139 -10.07 22.74 22.63
N ASP A 140 -9.82 21.45 22.36
CA ASP A 140 -10.86 20.44 22.17
C ASP A 140 -11.10 19.61 23.44
N ALA A 141 -10.16 19.64 24.40
CA ALA A 141 -10.26 18.93 25.67
C ALA A 141 -9.52 19.69 26.79
N PRO A 142 -9.92 19.52 28.06
CA PRO A 142 -9.18 20.05 29.20
C PRO A 142 -7.71 19.61 29.21
N MET A 143 -6.83 20.42 29.79
CA MET A 143 -5.39 20.10 29.87
C MET A 143 -5.11 18.81 30.65
N GLU A 144 -6.02 18.41 31.54
CA GLU A 144 -5.97 17.19 32.35
C GLU A 144 -5.88 15.92 31.50
N ILE A 145 -6.36 15.97 30.24
CA ILE A 145 -6.26 14.85 29.30
C ILE A 145 -4.81 14.41 29.09
N GLN A 146 -3.83 15.30 29.27
CA GLN A 146 -2.40 14.99 29.17
C GLN A 146 -1.93 14.01 30.25
N LYS A 147 -2.52 14.06 31.46
CA LYS A 147 -2.22 13.07 32.53
C LYS A 147 -2.75 11.69 32.17
N LYS A 148 -3.98 11.63 31.65
CA LYS A 148 -4.59 10.39 31.17
C LYS A 148 -3.78 9.80 30.02
N ALA A 149 -3.35 10.65 29.07
CA ALA A 149 -2.49 10.24 27.97
C ALA A 149 -1.18 9.60 28.47
N LEU A 150 -0.52 10.19 29.49
CA LEU A 150 0.70 9.64 30.08
C LEU A 150 0.46 8.26 30.70
N GLN A 151 -0.65 8.13 31.44
CA GLN A 151 -1.04 6.88 32.10
C GLN A 151 -1.37 5.77 31.09
N VAL A 152 -2.17 6.07 30.07
CA VAL A 152 -2.71 5.07 29.12
C VAL A 152 -1.68 4.67 28.07
N SER A 153 -0.84 5.60 27.60
CA SER A 153 0.16 5.33 26.56
C SER A 153 1.34 4.49 27.05
N GLY A 154 1.58 4.45 28.37
CA GLY A 154 2.77 3.85 28.97
C GLY A 154 4.03 4.72 28.85
N ALA A 155 3.89 6.00 28.46
CA ALA A 155 5.01 6.92 28.29
C ALA A 155 5.84 7.13 29.58
N GLY A 156 5.23 6.96 30.76
CA GLY A 156 5.94 7.02 32.04
C GLY A 156 7.04 5.95 32.18
N GLU A 157 6.81 4.73 31.67
CA GLU A 157 7.83 3.67 31.64
C GLU A 157 8.96 4.00 30.64
N GLY A 158 8.66 4.86 29.66
CA GLY A 158 9.60 5.41 28.70
C GLY A 158 10.41 6.62 29.20
N GLY A 159 10.27 6.99 30.47
CA GLY A 159 11.02 8.10 31.07
C GLY A 159 10.37 9.47 30.93
N MET A 160 9.11 9.54 30.48
CA MET A 160 8.36 10.81 30.42
C MET A 160 7.69 11.13 31.75
N GLU A 161 7.72 12.40 32.13
CA GLU A 161 7.04 12.91 33.31
C GLU A 161 6.06 14.03 32.93
N ILE A 162 5.11 14.33 33.82
CA ILE A 162 4.25 15.50 33.69
C ILE A 162 4.25 16.28 34.99
N THR A 163 4.43 17.59 34.89
CA THR A 163 4.44 18.50 36.04
C THR A 163 3.02 18.75 36.57
N GLU A 164 2.91 19.33 37.77
CA GLU A 164 1.60 19.77 38.31
C GLU A 164 0.91 20.78 37.38
N GLY A 165 1.69 21.61 36.69
CA GLY A 165 1.24 22.54 35.66
C GLY A 165 0.92 21.90 34.30
N LEU A 166 0.84 20.57 34.23
CA LEU A 166 0.44 19.82 33.04
C LEU A 166 1.39 19.95 31.84
N MET A 167 2.65 20.32 32.08
CA MET A 167 3.70 20.30 31.07
C MET A 167 4.49 19.00 31.13
N TYR A 168 4.73 18.37 29.98
CA TYR A 168 5.58 17.19 29.87
C TYR A 168 7.06 17.51 30.11
N ARG A 169 7.79 16.47 30.52
CA ARG A 169 9.24 16.37 30.44
C ARG A 169 9.60 15.10 29.67
N PRO A 170 10.37 15.20 28.58
CA PRO A 170 10.96 16.42 27.99
C PRO A 170 9.92 17.45 27.52
N VAL A 171 10.26 18.75 27.54
CA VAL A 171 9.30 19.83 27.21
C VAL A 171 8.93 19.87 25.73
N LYS A 172 9.84 19.45 24.84
CA LYS A 172 9.58 19.26 23.41
C LYS A 172 8.91 17.91 23.20
N SER A 173 7.66 17.86 23.66
CA SER A 173 6.77 16.72 23.53
C SER A 173 5.37 17.20 23.13
N ALA A 174 4.65 16.39 22.36
CA ALA A 174 3.28 16.68 21.95
C ALA A 174 2.35 15.53 22.30
N CYS A 175 1.14 15.86 22.74
CA CYS A 175 0.07 14.91 23.03
C CYS A 175 -1.07 15.09 22.01
N GLN A 176 -1.51 13.98 21.45
CA GLN A 176 -2.57 13.91 20.46
C GLN A 176 -3.55 12.85 20.91
N VAL A 177 -4.84 13.16 20.86
CA VAL A 177 -5.89 12.23 21.25
C VAL A 177 -6.85 12.01 20.10
N PHE A 178 -7.05 10.76 19.71
CA PHE A 178 -7.94 10.40 18.62
C PHE A 178 -9.16 9.69 19.18
N LEU A 179 -10.33 10.31 19.04
CA LEU A 179 -11.59 9.66 19.41
C LEU A 179 -11.88 8.56 18.41
N LEU A 180 -12.09 7.34 18.93
CA LEU A 180 -12.29 6.16 18.11
C LEU A 180 -13.77 5.99 17.78
N THR A 181 -14.09 5.25 16.72
CA THR A 181 -15.48 4.92 16.37
C THR A 181 -15.56 3.49 15.89
N ARG A 182 -16.74 2.87 16.07
CA ARG A 182 -17.05 1.56 15.48
C ARG A 182 -17.25 1.65 13.97
N ASP A 183 -17.45 2.85 13.42
CA ASP A 183 -17.47 3.03 11.97
C ASP A 183 -16.04 2.97 11.39
N ARG A 184 -15.69 1.77 10.92
CA ARG A 184 -14.41 1.45 10.27
C ARG A 184 -14.14 2.24 8.98
N ASN A 185 -15.11 3.01 8.50
CA ASN A 185 -15.01 3.79 7.27
C ASN A 185 -14.75 5.27 7.53
N GLN A 186 -14.52 5.65 8.78
CA GLN A 186 -14.30 7.03 9.20
C GLN A 186 -12.83 7.25 9.58
N PHE A 187 -12.15 8.19 8.93
CA PHE A 187 -10.72 8.48 9.17
C PHE A 187 -10.43 9.98 9.20
N PHE A 188 -10.75 10.63 10.33
CA PHE A 188 -10.50 12.06 10.54
C PHE A 188 -9.21 12.30 11.33
N TRP A 189 -8.07 12.17 10.62
CA TRP A 189 -6.73 12.32 11.19
C TRP A 189 -6.33 13.77 11.49
N GLU A 190 -6.56 14.69 10.55
CA GLU A 190 -6.13 16.09 10.69
C GLU A 190 -7.00 16.87 11.71
N HIS A 191 -6.37 17.78 12.45
CA HIS A 191 -7.06 18.72 13.33
C HIS A 191 -7.73 19.85 12.52
N ASP A 192 -8.94 20.25 12.91
CA ASP A 192 -9.67 21.35 12.27
C ASP A 192 -9.30 22.69 12.90
N CYS A 193 -8.40 23.43 12.25
CA CYS A 193 -7.93 24.71 12.76
C CYS A 193 -8.92 25.87 12.53
N SER A 194 -10.07 25.65 11.87
CA SER A 194 -10.96 26.75 11.48
C SER A 194 -11.58 27.48 12.68
N GLY A 195 -11.90 26.74 13.75
CA GLY A 195 -12.40 27.28 15.01
C GLY A 195 -11.32 27.72 16.01
N CYS A 196 -10.03 27.55 15.68
CA CYS A 196 -8.94 27.82 16.62
C CYS A 196 -8.83 29.33 16.93
N PRO A 197 -8.81 29.73 18.23
CA PRO A 197 -8.67 31.14 18.61
C PRO A 197 -7.28 31.70 18.32
N ASP A 198 -6.25 30.83 18.26
CA ASP A 198 -4.89 31.24 17.89
C ASP A 198 -4.75 31.36 16.36
N THR A 199 -5.04 32.56 15.86
CA THR A 199 -4.84 32.91 14.44
C THR A 199 -3.38 33.11 14.06
N SER A 200 -2.47 33.16 15.04
CA SER A 200 -1.03 33.30 14.84
C SER A 200 -0.27 31.96 14.83
N CYS A 201 -0.97 30.84 15.10
CA CYS A 201 -0.40 29.51 15.05
C CYS A 201 0.22 29.22 13.67
N ARG A 202 1.53 28.92 13.65
CA ARG A 202 2.31 28.62 12.44
C ARG A 202 1.88 27.33 11.74
N MET A 203 1.19 26.46 12.46
CA MET A 203 0.67 25.17 11.96
C MET A 203 -0.79 25.27 11.50
N ARG A 204 -1.38 26.47 11.48
CA ARG A 204 -2.78 26.67 11.08
C ARG A 204 -2.99 26.30 9.61
N LYS A 205 -3.62 25.16 9.35
CA LYS A 205 -3.93 24.65 7.99
C LYS A 205 -5.36 24.98 7.52
N GLY A 206 -6.15 25.69 8.33
CA GLY A 206 -7.58 25.88 8.08
C GLY A 206 -8.39 24.60 8.31
N ARG A 207 -9.57 24.49 7.69
CA ARG A 207 -10.38 23.26 7.72
C ARG A 207 -9.92 22.32 6.62
N PRO A 208 -9.42 21.10 6.93
CA PRO A 208 -9.02 20.14 5.90
C PRO A 208 -10.24 19.71 5.06
N PRO A 209 -10.09 19.55 3.72
CA PRO A 209 -11.16 19.07 2.87
C PRO A 209 -11.63 17.68 3.31
N VAL A 210 -12.93 17.47 3.36
CA VAL A 210 -13.51 16.15 3.61
C VAL A 210 -13.83 15.47 2.28
N LEU A 211 -13.24 14.31 2.05
CA LEU A 211 -13.59 13.44 0.93
C LEU A 211 -14.57 12.36 1.41
N GLU A 212 -15.67 12.21 0.70
CA GLU A 212 -16.58 11.07 0.84
C GLU A 212 -16.52 10.21 -0.43
N VAL A 213 -16.30 8.92 -0.25
CA VAL A 213 -16.18 7.94 -1.32
C VAL A 213 -17.38 7.02 -1.25
N GLU A 214 -18.23 7.07 -2.28
CA GLU A 214 -19.30 6.11 -2.50
C GLU A 214 -18.79 4.95 -3.36
N THR A 215 -18.75 3.73 -2.83
CA THR A 215 -18.63 2.52 -3.65
C THR A 215 -20.01 1.92 -3.86
N VAL A 216 -20.24 1.35 -5.05
CA VAL A 216 -21.51 0.71 -5.41
C VAL A 216 -21.21 -0.72 -5.82
N ASP A 217 -21.79 -1.67 -5.09
CA ASP A 217 -21.68 -3.11 -5.36
C ASP A 217 -22.40 -3.49 -6.68
N ARG A 218 -22.08 -4.67 -7.22
CA ARG A 218 -22.47 -5.22 -8.52
C ARG A 218 -23.99 -5.20 -8.80
N ASP A 219 -24.81 -5.33 -7.76
CA ASP A 219 -26.28 -5.32 -7.86
C ASP A 219 -26.92 -3.95 -7.64
N GLY A 220 -26.11 -2.90 -7.38
CA GLY A 220 -26.60 -1.57 -7.01
C GLY A 220 -27.25 -1.48 -5.62
N LEU A 221 -27.23 -2.58 -4.85
CA LEU A 221 -27.96 -2.75 -3.59
C LEU A 221 -27.15 -2.35 -2.35
N LYS A 222 -25.83 -2.52 -2.34
CA LYS A 222 -24.96 -2.12 -1.22
C LYS A 222 -24.11 -0.91 -1.61
N ARG A 223 -24.17 0.12 -0.77
CA ARG A 223 -23.34 1.33 -0.87
C ARG A 223 -22.46 1.41 0.36
N ARG A 224 -21.15 1.32 0.18
CA ARG A 224 -20.22 1.68 1.26
C ARG A 224 -19.89 3.17 1.11
N ARG A 225 -19.90 3.87 2.24
CA ARG A 225 -19.45 5.26 2.31
C ARG A 225 -18.24 5.32 3.20
N ILE A 226 -17.13 5.80 2.64
CA ILE A 226 -15.88 6.02 3.36
C ILE A 226 -15.65 7.52 3.40
N ARG A 227 -15.35 8.06 4.58
CA ARG A 227 -15.23 9.50 4.77
C ARG A 227 -14.02 9.83 5.64
N GLY A 228 -13.27 10.84 5.25
CA GLY A 228 -12.10 11.28 5.99
C GLY A 228 -11.50 12.57 5.46
N HIS A 229 -10.45 13.05 6.13
CA HIS A 229 -9.70 14.22 5.71
C HIS A 229 -8.76 13.90 4.55
N VAL A 230 -8.71 14.81 3.58
CA VAL A 230 -7.69 14.85 2.53
C VAL A 230 -6.50 15.65 3.04
N GLN A 231 -5.31 15.07 2.95
CA GLN A 231 -4.09 15.78 3.32
C GLN A 231 -3.82 16.91 2.31
N ALA A 232 -3.34 18.05 2.79
CA ALA A 232 -3.05 19.20 1.93
C ALA A 232 -2.08 18.82 0.79
N GLY A 233 -2.45 19.19 -0.44
CA GLY A 233 -1.67 18.89 -1.65
C GLY A 233 -1.84 17.48 -2.21
N TRP A 234 -2.46 16.54 -1.48
CA TRP A 234 -2.67 15.19 -1.99
C TRP A 234 -3.71 15.14 -3.11
N SER A 235 -3.48 14.23 -4.03
CA SER A 235 -4.46 13.79 -5.01
C SER A 235 -5.48 12.86 -4.36
N ILE A 236 -6.62 12.68 -5.03
CA ILE A 236 -7.61 11.68 -4.64
C ILE A 236 -6.99 10.28 -4.68
N LEU A 237 -6.12 9.96 -5.65
CA LEU A 237 -5.48 8.65 -5.72
C LEU A 237 -4.62 8.34 -4.48
N GLU A 238 -3.81 9.30 -4.03
CA GLU A 238 -3.00 9.14 -2.81
C GLU A 238 -3.88 8.95 -1.57
N THR A 239 -4.97 9.72 -1.49
CA THR A 239 -5.95 9.60 -0.42
C THR A 239 -6.60 8.22 -0.40
N LEU A 240 -7.04 7.73 -1.56
CA LEU A 240 -7.65 6.40 -1.70
C LEU A 240 -6.65 5.29 -1.31
N ARG A 241 -5.40 5.36 -1.79
CA ARG A 241 -4.33 4.41 -1.41
C ARG A 241 -4.09 4.39 0.09
N ALA A 242 -3.97 5.56 0.72
CA ALA A 242 -3.79 5.66 2.16
C ALA A 242 -5.00 5.14 2.93
N TRP A 243 -6.21 5.18 2.37
CA TRP A 243 -7.41 4.58 2.95
C TRP A 243 -7.55 3.07 2.65
N GLY A 244 -6.60 2.48 1.91
CA GLY A 244 -6.65 1.09 1.48
C GLY A 244 -7.71 0.81 0.42
N ILE A 245 -8.18 1.85 -0.29
CA ILE A 245 -9.14 1.73 -1.38
C ILE A 245 -8.35 1.63 -2.69
N TYR A 246 -8.48 0.49 -3.36
CA TYR A 246 -7.80 0.27 -4.61
C TYR A 246 -8.44 1.06 -5.77
N LEU A 247 -7.60 1.63 -6.61
CA LEU A 247 -7.99 2.23 -7.88
C LEU A 247 -6.91 1.96 -8.93
N ASP A 248 -7.31 1.54 -10.13
CA ASP A 248 -6.38 1.23 -11.21
C ASP A 248 -5.55 2.45 -11.63
N ALA A 249 -4.25 2.43 -11.34
CA ALA A 249 -3.32 3.50 -11.68
C ALA A 249 -1.94 2.95 -12.13
N PRO A 250 -1.87 2.17 -13.22
CA PRO A 250 -0.64 1.49 -13.64
C PRO A 250 0.51 2.45 -13.98
N CYS A 251 0.21 3.69 -14.39
CA CYS A 251 1.22 4.72 -14.63
C CYS A 251 1.83 5.32 -13.34
N GLY A 252 1.46 4.84 -12.15
CA GLY A 252 1.95 5.36 -10.87
C GLY A 252 1.34 6.70 -10.45
N GLY A 253 0.41 7.26 -11.24
CA GLY A 253 -0.20 8.57 -10.98
C GLY A 253 0.27 9.69 -11.91
N ARG A 254 1.05 9.37 -12.95
CA ARG A 254 1.52 10.32 -13.97
C ARG A 254 0.44 10.91 -14.88
N GLY A 255 -0.79 10.40 -14.81
CA GLY A 255 -1.92 10.89 -15.62
C GLY A 255 -1.92 10.44 -17.08
N THR A 256 -1.08 9.47 -17.47
CA THR A 256 -0.90 9.07 -18.87
C THR A 256 -1.73 7.86 -19.32
N CYS A 257 -2.26 7.07 -18.39
CA CYS A 257 -2.95 5.81 -18.70
C CYS A 257 -4.48 5.90 -18.73
N GLY A 258 -5.06 6.98 -18.20
CA GLY A 258 -6.51 7.17 -18.14
C GLY A 258 -7.31 6.19 -17.24
N LYS A 259 -6.66 5.31 -16.47
CA LYS A 259 -7.36 4.22 -15.74
C LYS A 259 -7.93 4.60 -14.38
N CYS A 260 -7.38 5.60 -13.70
CA CYS A 260 -7.79 5.97 -12.34
C CYS A 260 -9.06 6.83 -12.35
N ARG A 261 -10.13 6.31 -12.95
CA ARG A 261 -11.35 7.06 -13.26
C ARG A 261 -12.22 7.18 -12.02
N ILE A 262 -12.61 8.39 -11.71
CA ILE A 262 -13.59 8.70 -10.67
C ILE A 262 -14.73 9.51 -11.26
N ARG A 263 -15.88 9.50 -10.58
CA ARG A 263 -16.96 10.43 -10.86
C ARG A 263 -17.19 11.35 -9.68
N LEU A 264 -17.04 12.65 -9.89
CA LEU A 264 -17.47 13.68 -8.96
C LEU A 264 -19.01 13.69 -8.90
N VAL A 265 -19.55 13.47 -7.70
CA VAL A 265 -21.00 13.51 -7.42
C VAL A 265 -21.38 14.87 -6.85
N LYS A 266 -20.56 15.43 -5.96
CA LYS A 266 -20.78 16.72 -5.30
C LYS A 266 -19.44 17.38 -4.96
N GLY A 267 -19.39 18.70 -4.96
CA GLY A 267 -18.18 19.48 -4.72
C GLY A 267 -17.60 20.02 -6.02
N ASP A 268 -16.37 20.49 -5.97
CA ASP A 268 -15.67 21.03 -7.13
C ASP A 268 -14.28 20.37 -7.28
N LEU A 269 -13.98 19.92 -8.50
CA LEU A 269 -12.68 19.39 -8.91
C LEU A 269 -12.36 19.94 -10.29
N ALA A 270 -11.26 20.68 -10.36
CA ALA A 270 -10.77 21.26 -11.60
C ALA A 270 -10.54 20.17 -12.67
N VAL A 271 -10.89 20.50 -13.92
CA VAL A 271 -10.54 19.67 -15.08
C VAL A 271 -9.09 19.95 -15.46
N THR A 272 -8.27 18.91 -15.47
CA THR A 272 -6.86 18.99 -15.87
C THR A 272 -6.69 18.70 -17.36
N GLU A 273 -5.51 19.02 -17.91
CA GLU A 273 -5.17 18.66 -19.30
C GLU A 273 -5.20 17.15 -19.52
N ALA A 274 -4.70 16.37 -18.55
CA ALA A 274 -4.74 14.91 -18.57
C ALA A 274 -6.19 14.37 -18.62
N ASP A 275 -7.14 15.03 -17.96
CA ASP A 275 -8.55 14.66 -18.05
C ASP A 275 -9.09 14.86 -19.48
N ARG A 276 -8.72 15.98 -20.13
CA ARG A 276 -9.15 16.29 -21.51
C ARG A 276 -8.58 15.32 -22.55
N SER A 277 -7.42 14.74 -22.28
CA SER A 277 -6.82 13.72 -23.15
C SER A 277 -7.51 12.35 -23.06
N HIS A 278 -8.30 12.10 -22.02
CA HIS A 278 -8.85 10.77 -21.74
C HIS A 278 -10.38 10.71 -21.64
N PHE A 279 -11.06 11.85 -21.51
CA PHE A 279 -12.53 11.92 -21.42
C PHE A 279 -13.10 12.89 -22.45
N SER A 280 -14.28 12.55 -22.95
CA SER A 280 -15.08 13.46 -23.77
C SER A 280 -15.60 14.67 -22.96
N GLU A 281 -15.94 15.75 -23.66
CA GLU A 281 -16.55 16.94 -23.02
C GLU A 281 -17.85 16.60 -22.26
N GLU A 282 -18.62 15.61 -22.71
CA GLU A 282 -19.83 15.15 -22.02
C GLU A 282 -19.50 14.38 -20.74
N GLU A 283 -18.49 13.51 -20.76
CA GLU A 283 -18.02 12.80 -19.56
C GLU A 283 -17.46 13.77 -18.51
N LEU A 284 -16.70 14.77 -18.93
CA LEU A 284 -16.17 15.81 -18.05
C LEU A 284 -17.30 16.63 -17.39
N LYS A 285 -18.34 16.99 -18.16
CA LYS A 285 -19.55 17.65 -17.64
C LYS A 285 -20.32 16.75 -16.66
N ASN A 286 -20.30 15.43 -16.87
CA ASN A 286 -20.89 14.45 -15.97
C ASN A 286 -20.04 14.14 -14.72
N GLY A 287 -18.92 14.86 -14.53
CA GLY A 287 -18.08 14.77 -13.35
C GLY A 287 -16.92 13.79 -13.46
N MET A 288 -16.63 13.24 -14.64
CA MET A 288 -15.49 12.32 -14.79
C MET A 288 -14.15 13.05 -14.60
N ARG A 289 -13.27 12.46 -13.78
CA ARG A 289 -11.91 12.95 -13.51
C ARG A 289 -10.94 11.78 -13.33
N LEU A 290 -9.65 12.04 -13.49
CA LEU A 290 -8.56 11.15 -13.09
C LEU A 290 -8.17 11.43 -11.64
N ALA A 291 -8.35 10.43 -10.77
CA ALA A 291 -8.02 10.53 -9.34
C ALA A 291 -6.58 10.97 -9.08
N CYS A 292 -5.63 10.57 -9.94
CA CYS A 292 -4.21 10.91 -9.79
C CYS A 292 -3.88 12.38 -10.05
N ARG A 293 -4.76 13.13 -10.73
CA ARG A 293 -4.57 14.56 -11.05
C ARG A 293 -5.61 15.44 -10.37
N ALA A 294 -6.60 14.84 -9.70
CA ALA A 294 -7.64 15.55 -8.97
C ALA A 294 -7.16 15.87 -7.55
N HIS A 295 -6.96 17.15 -7.27
CA HIS A 295 -6.59 17.66 -5.95
C HIS A 295 -7.77 18.44 -5.35
N PRO A 296 -8.43 17.93 -4.29
CA PRO A 296 -9.57 18.60 -3.67
C PRO A 296 -9.14 19.89 -2.95
N ALA A 297 -9.76 21.02 -3.32
CA ALA A 297 -9.60 22.28 -2.59
C ALA A 297 -10.66 22.46 -1.48
N GLY A 298 -11.69 21.63 -1.47
CA GLY A 298 -12.78 21.66 -0.50
C GLY A 298 -13.54 20.33 -0.48
N ASP A 299 -14.59 20.26 0.33
CA ASP A 299 -15.37 19.04 0.53
C ASP A 299 -15.93 18.50 -0.79
N CYS A 300 -15.70 17.21 -1.06
CA CYS A 300 -16.21 16.56 -2.26
C CYS A 300 -16.70 15.14 -1.99
N VAL A 301 -17.64 14.71 -2.82
CA VAL A 301 -18.19 13.36 -2.84
C VAL A 301 -17.85 12.76 -4.19
N ILE A 302 -17.15 11.64 -4.19
CA ILE A 302 -16.83 10.89 -5.40
C ILE A 302 -17.49 9.54 -5.38
N ARG A 303 -17.67 8.98 -6.58
CA ARG A 303 -18.15 7.62 -6.77
C ARG A 303 -17.10 6.79 -7.50
N LEU A 304 -16.82 5.62 -6.94
CA LEU A 304 -16.03 4.58 -7.56
C LEU A 304 -16.96 3.53 -8.16
N LYS A 305 -16.62 3.05 -9.35
CA LYS A 305 -17.09 1.73 -9.78
C LYS A 305 -16.18 0.73 -9.08
N GLU A 306 -16.71 -0.12 -8.22
CA GLU A 306 -15.88 -1.09 -7.49
C GLU A 306 -15.08 -1.94 -8.48
N ALA A 307 -13.78 -2.07 -8.24
CA ALA A 307 -12.94 -3.02 -8.96
C ALA A 307 -13.33 -4.43 -8.49
N ARG A 308 -13.41 -5.36 -9.45
CA ARG A 308 -13.84 -6.75 -9.22
C ARG A 308 -12.75 -7.48 -8.43
N GLU A 309 -12.83 -7.45 -7.10
CA GLU A 309 -11.69 -7.78 -6.26
C GLU A 309 -11.49 -9.28 -5.96
N ASN A 310 -12.48 -10.18 -6.07
CA ASN A 310 -12.33 -11.52 -5.45
C ASN A 310 -12.68 -12.75 -6.31
N ALA A 311 -12.65 -12.69 -7.64
CA ALA A 311 -13.02 -13.86 -8.44
C ALA A 311 -12.08 -14.10 -9.62
N PHE A 312 -10.78 -14.29 -9.36
CA PHE A 312 -9.86 -14.81 -10.38
C PHE A 312 -10.04 -16.32 -10.54
N TYR A 313 -10.35 -16.73 -11.76
CA TYR A 313 -10.46 -18.12 -12.20
C TYR A 313 -9.13 -18.53 -12.85
N ILE A 314 -8.49 -19.57 -12.30
CA ILE A 314 -7.32 -20.22 -12.91
C ILE A 314 -7.84 -21.37 -13.80
N PRO A 315 -7.62 -21.33 -15.13
CA PRO A 315 -7.92 -22.48 -15.98
C PRO A 315 -7.01 -23.66 -15.62
N GLY A 316 -7.57 -24.79 -15.16
CA GLY A 316 -6.83 -26.04 -14.94
C GLY A 316 -6.98 -26.69 -13.56
N SER A 317 -7.61 -26.04 -12.58
CA SER A 317 -7.99 -26.70 -11.32
C SER A 317 -9.26 -27.54 -11.52
N PRO A 318 -9.33 -28.81 -11.05
CA PRO A 318 -10.58 -29.57 -11.05
C PRO A 318 -11.62 -28.87 -10.15
N GLU A 319 -12.60 -28.26 -10.81
CA GLU A 319 -13.92 -27.82 -10.32
C GLU A 319 -14.06 -26.76 -9.20
N LYS A 320 -14.93 -25.78 -9.50
CA LYS A 320 -15.65 -24.81 -8.65
C LYS A 320 -14.87 -23.64 -8.03
N ALA A 321 -14.52 -22.67 -8.87
CA ALA A 321 -14.43 -21.27 -8.44
C ALA A 321 -15.75 -20.56 -8.78
N GLY A 322 -16.70 -20.68 -7.87
CA GLY A 322 -17.93 -19.89 -7.78
C GLY A 322 -18.23 -19.72 -6.30
N GLU A 323 -18.70 -18.54 -5.89
CA GLU A 323 -19.19 -18.32 -4.53
C GLU A 323 -20.17 -19.44 -4.12
N GLU A 324 -20.06 -19.88 -2.87
CA GLU A 324 -20.82 -20.96 -2.21
C GLU A 324 -20.28 -22.40 -2.37
N SER A 325 -19.36 -22.78 -1.48
CA SER A 325 -19.68 -23.59 -0.29
C SER A 325 -18.39 -24.16 0.30
N LEU A 326 -18.05 -23.69 1.50
CA LEU A 326 -17.15 -24.42 2.40
C LEU A 326 -17.87 -25.71 2.82
N GLU A 327 -17.91 -26.72 1.94
CA GLU A 327 -18.06 -28.09 2.41
C GLU A 327 -16.74 -28.50 3.05
N LEU A 328 -16.65 -28.27 4.36
CA LEU A 328 -15.69 -28.89 5.26
C LEU A 328 -15.78 -30.41 5.10
N LYS A 329 -14.98 -30.99 4.21
CA LYS A 329 -14.67 -32.41 4.29
C LYS A 329 -13.87 -32.61 5.59
N SER A 330 -14.53 -33.26 6.54
CA SER A 330 -14.04 -33.57 7.89
C SER A 330 -12.55 -33.85 7.91
N ALA A 331 -11.86 -33.21 8.84
CA ALA A 331 -10.46 -33.41 9.18
C ALA A 331 -10.00 -34.87 9.05
N GLY A 332 -9.31 -35.16 7.94
CA GLY A 332 -8.39 -36.28 7.88
C GLY A 332 -7.29 -36.06 8.93
N LYS A 333 -6.69 -37.15 9.41
CA LYS A 333 -5.66 -37.15 10.45
C LYS A 333 -4.65 -36.01 10.28
N ALA A 334 -4.15 -35.48 11.41
CA ALA A 334 -3.06 -34.54 11.50
C ALA A 334 -1.79 -35.11 10.80
N GLY A 335 -1.70 -34.85 9.50
CA GLY A 335 -0.54 -35.13 8.66
C GLY A 335 0.24 -33.85 8.42
N ARG A 336 1.52 -33.98 8.11
CA ARG A 336 2.43 -32.86 7.84
C ARG A 336 1.92 -32.01 6.68
N LYS A 337 1.93 -30.69 6.83
CA LYS A 337 1.40 -29.77 5.81
C LYS A 337 2.50 -28.91 5.22
N GLY A 338 2.42 -28.67 3.92
CA GLY A 338 3.29 -27.74 3.22
C GLY A 338 2.49 -26.70 2.45
N VAL A 339 3.10 -25.56 2.19
CA VAL A 339 2.53 -24.50 1.34
C VAL A 339 3.43 -24.26 0.15
N ALA A 340 2.89 -24.35 -1.06
CA ALA A 340 3.54 -23.87 -2.26
C ALA A 340 3.05 -22.46 -2.57
N VAL A 341 3.96 -21.54 -2.88
CA VAL A 341 3.67 -20.13 -3.16
C VAL A 341 4.29 -19.77 -4.51
N ASP A 342 3.48 -19.17 -5.37
CA ASP A 342 3.91 -18.50 -6.59
C ASP A 342 3.67 -16.99 -6.45
N ILE A 343 4.75 -16.21 -6.45
CA ILE A 343 4.69 -14.75 -6.36
C ILE A 343 4.93 -14.17 -7.75
N GLY A 344 3.84 -14.01 -8.48
CA GLY A 344 3.81 -13.24 -9.72
C GLY A 344 3.80 -11.73 -9.47
N THR A 345 4.11 -10.98 -10.51
CA THR A 345 4.03 -9.52 -10.49
C THR A 345 2.59 -9.06 -10.25
N THR A 346 1.60 -9.66 -10.90
CA THR A 346 0.18 -9.27 -10.76
C THR A 346 -0.58 -10.10 -9.73
N THR A 347 -0.25 -11.38 -9.60
CA THR A 347 -1.02 -12.37 -8.83
C THR A 347 -0.10 -13.12 -7.89
N VAL A 348 -0.56 -13.38 -6.67
CA VAL A 348 0.05 -14.32 -5.73
C VAL A 348 -0.87 -15.52 -5.59
N ALA A 349 -0.36 -16.71 -5.87
CA ALA A 349 -1.08 -17.96 -5.70
C ALA A 349 -0.42 -18.81 -4.61
N MET A 350 -1.23 -19.42 -3.75
CA MET A 350 -0.77 -20.26 -2.66
C MET A 350 -1.61 -21.53 -2.60
N GLU A 351 -0.97 -22.67 -2.42
CA GLU A 351 -1.63 -23.97 -2.35
C GLU A 351 -1.17 -24.72 -1.10
N LEU A 352 -2.12 -25.14 -0.28
CA LEU A 352 -1.83 -26.04 0.84
C LEU A 352 -1.75 -27.46 0.30
N ALA A 353 -0.68 -28.17 0.64
CA ALA A 353 -0.46 -29.56 0.31
C ALA A 353 -0.33 -30.41 1.58
N ASP A 354 -0.90 -31.61 1.54
CA ASP A 354 -0.57 -32.67 2.48
C ASP A 354 0.73 -33.35 2.03
N LEU A 355 1.75 -33.34 2.88
CA LEU A 355 3.08 -33.85 2.54
C LEU A 355 3.16 -35.37 2.57
N GLU A 356 2.18 -36.06 3.14
CA GLU A 356 2.13 -37.52 3.17
C GLU A 356 1.35 -38.07 1.98
N THR A 357 0.22 -37.45 1.64
CA THR A 357 -0.66 -37.94 0.57
C THR A 357 -0.43 -37.25 -0.77
N GLY A 358 0.15 -36.05 -0.77
CA GLY A 358 0.25 -35.18 -1.95
C GLY A 358 -1.06 -34.50 -2.33
N GLU A 359 -2.13 -34.66 -1.54
CA GLU A 359 -3.40 -33.99 -1.79
C GLU A 359 -3.30 -32.49 -1.56
N ARG A 360 -4.06 -31.71 -2.34
CA ARG A 360 -3.99 -30.24 -2.33
C ARG A 360 -5.36 -29.66 -1.96
N PRO A 361 -5.71 -29.65 -0.66
CA PRO A 361 -7.09 -29.43 -0.23
C PRO A 361 -7.57 -27.99 -0.39
N ARG A 362 -6.68 -27.00 -0.44
CA ARG A 362 -7.03 -25.58 -0.45
C ARG A 362 -6.08 -24.75 -1.30
N ILE A 363 -6.65 -23.82 -2.04
CA ILE A 363 -5.95 -22.83 -2.86
C ILE A 363 -6.38 -21.45 -2.39
N TYR A 364 -5.43 -20.53 -2.31
CA TYR A 364 -5.64 -19.12 -2.10
C TYR A 364 -5.02 -18.36 -3.29
N THR A 365 -5.72 -17.35 -3.78
CA THR A 365 -5.22 -16.49 -4.84
C THR A 365 -5.60 -15.06 -4.53
N SER A 366 -4.64 -14.16 -4.69
CA SER A 366 -4.83 -12.74 -4.43
C SER A 366 -4.07 -11.90 -5.44
N LEU A 367 -4.49 -10.66 -5.59
CA LEU A 367 -3.72 -9.67 -6.32
C LEU A 367 -2.46 -9.33 -5.51
N ASN A 368 -1.34 -9.21 -6.20
CA ASN A 368 -0.13 -8.70 -5.58
C ASN A 368 -0.32 -7.20 -5.28
N THR A 369 -0.50 -6.87 -4.00
CA THR A 369 -0.81 -5.52 -3.51
C THR A 369 0.31 -4.51 -3.78
N GLN A 370 1.53 -4.97 -4.08
CA GLN A 370 2.63 -4.13 -4.58
C GLN A 370 2.26 -3.39 -5.88
N ARG A 371 1.21 -3.83 -6.60
CA ARG A 371 0.63 -3.13 -7.77
C ARG A 371 0.27 -1.67 -7.51
N GLN A 372 0.07 -1.28 -6.25
CA GLN A 372 -0.18 0.12 -5.90
C GLN A 372 1.04 1.02 -6.10
N TYR A 373 2.25 0.46 -6.08
CA TYR A 373 3.52 1.19 -6.28
C TYR A 373 4.07 1.04 -7.70
N GLY A 374 3.75 -0.05 -8.39
CA GLY A 374 4.16 -0.24 -9.78
C GLY A 374 3.40 -1.38 -10.47
N ALA A 375 3.04 -1.18 -11.73
CA ALA A 375 2.30 -2.16 -12.53
C ALA A 375 3.17 -3.34 -13.00
N ASP A 376 4.48 -3.13 -13.08
CA ASP A 376 5.46 -4.09 -13.59
C ASP A 376 6.73 -4.09 -12.72
N VAL A 377 7.67 -4.96 -13.04
CA VAL A 377 8.93 -5.09 -12.29
C VAL A 377 9.76 -3.80 -12.31
N ILE A 378 9.82 -3.09 -13.44
CA ILE A 378 10.64 -1.88 -13.59
C ILE A 378 10.10 -0.72 -12.76
N SER A 379 8.79 -0.47 -12.83
CA SER A 379 8.13 0.57 -12.04
C SER A 379 8.21 0.28 -10.54
N ARG A 380 8.22 -0.99 -10.12
CA ARG A 380 8.47 -1.37 -8.73
C ARG A 380 9.91 -1.17 -8.31
N ILE A 381 10.90 -1.50 -9.16
CA ILE A 381 12.31 -1.22 -8.88
C ILE A 381 12.49 0.29 -8.67
N GLN A 382 11.92 1.11 -9.56
CA GLN A 382 11.97 2.57 -9.42
C GLN A 382 11.32 3.04 -8.12
N ALA A 383 10.11 2.58 -7.80
CA ALA A 383 9.43 2.96 -6.56
C ALA A 383 10.24 2.54 -5.31
N ALA A 384 10.91 1.37 -5.36
CA ALA A 384 11.76 0.90 -4.28
C ALA A 384 12.94 1.86 -4.05
N ASP A 385 13.58 2.29 -5.13
CA ASP A 385 14.68 3.26 -5.11
C ASP A 385 14.23 4.65 -4.64
N GLU A 386 12.97 5.03 -4.90
CA GLU A 386 12.33 6.25 -4.40
C GLU A 386 11.86 6.12 -2.94
N GLY A 387 12.30 5.08 -2.23
CA GLY A 387 12.08 4.89 -0.79
C GLY A 387 10.84 4.08 -0.44
N LYS A 388 10.21 3.36 -1.38
CA LYS A 388 9.02 2.50 -1.14
C LYS A 388 9.32 1.02 -0.95
N ALA A 389 10.59 0.66 -0.79
CA ALA A 389 11.02 -0.73 -0.65
C ALA A 389 10.41 -1.42 0.59
N LYS A 390 10.45 -0.77 1.76
CA LYS A 390 9.88 -1.31 3.01
C LYS A 390 8.36 -1.48 2.90
N GLU A 391 7.65 -0.51 2.33
CA GLU A 391 6.20 -0.59 2.16
C GLU A 391 5.81 -1.73 1.21
N MET A 392 6.54 -1.92 0.10
CA MET A 392 6.32 -3.05 -0.81
C MET A 392 6.67 -4.39 -0.18
N GLN A 393 7.70 -4.45 0.67
CA GLN A 393 8.01 -5.65 1.45
C GLN A 393 6.86 -5.99 2.40
N THR A 394 6.34 -5.01 3.12
CA THR A 394 5.17 -5.18 4.00
C THR A 394 3.95 -5.66 3.20
N CYS A 395 3.69 -5.07 2.03
CA CYS A 395 2.59 -5.48 1.15
C CYS A 395 2.62 -6.97 0.81
N ILE A 396 3.76 -7.49 0.35
CA ILE A 396 3.85 -8.92 -0.02
C ILE A 396 3.80 -9.81 1.23
N ARG A 397 4.42 -9.42 2.34
CA ARG A 397 4.33 -10.15 3.61
C ARG A 397 2.90 -10.23 4.12
N ASP A 398 2.12 -9.17 4.01
CA ASP A 398 0.71 -9.13 4.41
C ASP A 398 -0.13 -10.08 3.56
N VAL A 399 0.09 -10.12 2.24
CA VAL A 399 -0.58 -11.08 1.34
C VAL A 399 -0.24 -12.52 1.74
N LEU A 400 1.02 -12.81 2.04
CA LEU A 400 1.44 -14.15 2.48
C LEU A 400 0.81 -14.52 3.81
N ARG A 401 0.79 -13.61 4.81
CA ARG A 401 0.15 -13.85 6.12
C ARG A 401 -1.36 -14.09 5.97
N GLU A 402 -2.04 -13.30 5.14
CA GLU A 402 -3.45 -13.50 4.88
C GLU A 402 -3.71 -14.86 4.22
N GLY A 403 -2.95 -15.19 3.17
CA GLY A 403 -3.07 -16.47 2.48
C GLY A 403 -2.81 -17.65 3.40
N LEU A 404 -1.78 -17.57 4.26
CA LEU A 404 -1.51 -18.56 5.30
C LEU A 404 -2.70 -18.72 6.26
N ALA A 405 -3.23 -17.62 6.79
CA ALA A 405 -4.38 -17.66 7.69
C ALA A 405 -5.61 -18.29 7.00
N ARG A 406 -5.86 -18.00 5.72
CA ARG A 406 -6.96 -18.60 4.94
C ARG A 406 -6.75 -20.09 4.69
N LEU A 407 -5.54 -20.49 4.34
CA LEU A 407 -5.18 -21.88 4.06
C LEU A 407 -5.17 -22.76 5.32
N THR A 408 -4.92 -22.20 6.50
CA THR A 408 -4.79 -22.94 7.78
C THR A 408 -6.02 -22.84 8.68
N ASP A 409 -7.17 -22.42 8.15
CA ASP A 409 -8.41 -22.19 8.92
C ASP A 409 -8.19 -21.24 10.12
N GLY A 410 -7.46 -20.15 9.89
CA GLY A 410 -7.12 -19.14 10.89
C GLY A 410 -5.99 -19.56 11.83
N GLY A 411 -5.02 -20.36 11.36
CA GLY A 411 -3.88 -20.84 12.16
C GLY A 411 -4.18 -22.07 13.01
N LYS A 412 -5.23 -22.83 12.71
CA LYS A 412 -5.53 -24.09 13.42
C LYS A 412 -4.70 -25.26 12.92
N GLU A 413 -4.18 -25.16 11.70
CA GLU A 413 -3.34 -26.17 11.07
C GLU A 413 -1.91 -25.68 10.98
N HIS A 414 -1.01 -26.44 11.61
CA HIS A 414 0.41 -26.19 11.60
C HIS A 414 1.01 -26.48 10.21
N ILE A 415 1.91 -25.61 9.75
CA ILE A 415 2.66 -25.78 8.51
C ILE A 415 4.08 -26.23 8.84
N ASP A 416 4.55 -27.31 8.21
CA ASP A 416 5.92 -27.78 8.35
C ASP A 416 6.89 -27.03 7.43
N ARG A 417 6.42 -26.69 6.22
CA ARG A 417 7.28 -26.13 5.17
C ARG A 417 6.54 -25.22 4.20
N MET A 418 7.20 -24.16 3.77
CA MET A 418 6.81 -23.33 2.64
C MET A 418 7.87 -23.38 1.54
N VAL A 419 7.43 -23.45 0.29
CA VAL A 419 8.29 -23.28 -0.89
C VAL A 419 7.78 -22.12 -1.74
N ILE A 420 8.70 -21.26 -2.20
CA ILE A 420 8.36 -20.03 -2.93
C ILE A 420 9.05 -20.03 -4.30
N GLY A 421 8.24 -19.99 -5.36
CA GLY A 421 8.65 -19.63 -6.71
C GLY A 421 8.28 -18.16 -6.98
N ALA A 422 9.21 -17.40 -7.56
CA ALA A 422 9.01 -15.98 -7.83
C ALA A 422 10.08 -15.46 -8.79
N ASN A 423 9.76 -14.43 -9.58
CA ASN A 423 10.81 -13.73 -10.34
C ASN A 423 11.78 -13.01 -9.38
N THR A 424 13.00 -12.76 -9.86
CA THR A 424 14.11 -12.23 -9.03
C THR A 424 13.77 -10.90 -8.36
N THR A 425 13.01 -10.03 -9.02
CA THR A 425 12.59 -8.73 -8.43
C THR A 425 11.64 -8.95 -7.26
N MET A 426 10.67 -9.87 -7.38
CA MET A 426 9.75 -10.20 -6.29
C MET A 426 10.49 -10.79 -5.09
N VAL A 427 11.50 -11.64 -5.32
CA VAL A 427 12.37 -12.15 -4.25
C VAL A 427 13.11 -11.00 -3.55
N HIS A 428 13.69 -10.05 -4.27
CA HIS A 428 14.40 -8.92 -3.65
C HIS A 428 13.47 -8.06 -2.80
N LEU A 429 12.27 -7.76 -3.28
CA LEU A 429 11.27 -7.01 -2.51
C LEU A 429 10.81 -7.78 -1.26
N LEU A 430 10.60 -9.10 -1.37
CA LEU A 430 10.22 -9.94 -0.23
C LEU A 430 11.32 -9.99 0.84
N MET A 431 12.57 -10.16 0.42
CA MET A 431 13.73 -10.26 1.31
C MET A 431 14.22 -8.90 1.82
N GLY A 432 13.74 -7.79 1.25
CA GLY A 432 14.19 -6.44 1.59
C GLY A 432 15.58 -6.11 1.06
N TYR A 433 15.99 -6.75 -0.04
CA TYR A 433 17.26 -6.49 -0.70
C TYR A 433 17.20 -5.22 -1.58
N PRO A 434 18.34 -4.52 -1.77
CA PRO A 434 18.42 -3.41 -2.72
C PRO A 434 17.97 -3.83 -4.12
N CYS A 435 17.10 -3.03 -4.74
CA CYS A 435 16.55 -3.32 -6.06
C CYS A 435 17.20 -2.51 -7.20
N HIS A 436 17.89 -1.40 -6.88
CA HIS A 436 18.48 -0.49 -7.87
C HIS A 436 19.25 -1.17 -9.00
N SER A 437 20.14 -2.10 -8.64
CA SER A 437 21.00 -2.79 -9.59
C SER A 437 20.27 -3.74 -10.53
N LEU A 438 19.00 -4.08 -10.26
CA LEU A 438 18.15 -4.88 -11.15
C LEU A 438 17.64 -4.08 -12.34
N GLY A 439 17.42 -2.76 -12.17
CA GLY A 439 16.86 -1.88 -13.20
C GLY A 439 17.90 -1.18 -14.08
N VAL A 440 19.19 -1.25 -13.71
CA VAL A 440 20.28 -0.54 -14.38
C VAL A 440 21.33 -1.53 -14.88
N TYR A 441 21.82 -1.36 -16.10
CA TYR A 441 22.91 -2.16 -16.65
C TYR A 441 24.13 -2.12 -15.71
N PRO A 442 24.73 -3.27 -15.32
CA PRO A 442 24.61 -4.59 -15.95
C PRO A 442 23.56 -5.54 -15.35
N PHE A 443 22.48 -5.03 -14.74
CA PHE A 443 21.34 -5.79 -14.23
C PHE A 443 21.74 -6.88 -13.23
N THR A 444 22.45 -6.48 -12.17
CA THR A 444 23.07 -7.40 -11.23
C THR A 444 22.18 -7.61 -9.99
N PRO A 445 21.66 -8.83 -9.77
CA PRO A 445 20.95 -9.15 -8.54
C PRO A 445 21.88 -9.27 -7.33
N CYS A 446 21.36 -9.00 -6.13
CA CYS A 446 22.06 -9.24 -4.87
C CYS A 446 22.33 -10.74 -4.65
N SER A 447 21.35 -11.58 -4.99
CA SER A 447 21.48 -13.03 -4.98
C SER A 447 20.53 -13.66 -5.98
N THR A 448 20.96 -14.77 -6.59
CA THR A 448 20.14 -15.70 -7.37
C THR A 448 20.18 -17.11 -6.78
N GLU A 449 20.88 -17.29 -5.66
CA GLU A 449 21.03 -18.59 -5.01
C GLU A 449 19.72 -18.99 -4.33
N ARG A 450 19.60 -20.29 -4.03
CA ARG A 450 18.52 -20.80 -3.19
C ARG A 450 18.62 -20.14 -1.80
N ILE A 451 17.48 -19.69 -1.28
CA ILE A 451 17.40 -19.12 0.07
C ILE A 451 16.66 -20.13 0.94
N ASP A 452 17.30 -20.55 2.04
CA ASP A 452 16.65 -21.32 3.10
C ASP A 452 16.59 -20.43 4.35
N THR A 453 15.39 -20.25 4.88
CA THR A 453 15.08 -19.39 6.03
C THR A 453 13.90 -20.00 6.79
N ASP A 454 13.45 -19.37 7.87
CA ASP A 454 12.23 -19.75 8.58
C ASP A 454 11.10 -18.70 8.41
N GLY A 455 9.90 -19.09 8.84
CA GLY A 455 8.69 -18.28 8.81
C GLY A 455 8.80 -16.99 9.61
N GLN A 456 9.51 -16.99 10.74
CA GLN A 456 9.69 -15.80 11.59
C GLN A 456 10.62 -14.78 10.95
N ALA A 457 11.74 -15.21 10.37
CA ALA A 457 12.67 -14.36 9.65
C ALA A 457 12.02 -13.78 8.38
N LEU A 458 11.20 -14.57 7.67
CA LEU A 458 10.56 -14.12 6.45
C LEU A 458 9.35 -13.21 6.71
N LEU A 459 8.48 -13.56 7.66
CA LEU A 459 7.19 -12.92 7.91
C LEU A 459 7.12 -12.14 9.23
N GLY A 460 8.20 -12.04 9.99
CA GLY A 460 8.29 -11.33 11.27
C GLY A 460 7.94 -12.18 12.49
N GLU A 461 8.28 -11.68 13.69
CA GLU A 461 8.21 -12.41 14.98
C GLU A 461 6.82 -12.95 15.36
N ALA A 462 5.74 -12.39 14.79
CA ALA A 462 4.38 -12.85 15.03
C ALA A 462 3.98 -14.10 14.23
N ALA A 463 4.83 -14.57 13.31
CA ALA A 463 4.58 -15.75 12.50
C ALA A 463 4.95 -17.05 13.22
N GLU A 464 4.30 -18.15 12.82
CA GLU A 464 4.71 -19.49 13.25
C GLU A 464 6.11 -19.83 12.72
N ASP A 465 6.81 -20.68 13.47
CA ASP A 465 8.14 -21.18 13.09
C ASP A 465 7.99 -22.40 12.18
N PHE A 466 8.39 -22.26 10.91
CA PHE A 466 8.37 -23.31 9.88
C PHE A 466 9.44 -23.07 8.83
N ASP A 467 9.91 -24.13 8.18
CA ASP A 467 10.96 -24.04 7.16
C ASP A 467 10.45 -23.33 5.91
N VAL A 468 11.23 -22.39 5.36
CA VAL A 468 10.94 -21.73 4.09
C VAL A 468 12.10 -21.90 3.12
N SER A 469 11.80 -22.32 1.89
CA SER A 469 12.76 -22.40 0.80
C SER A 469 12.30 -21.56 -0.39
N VAL A 470 13.10 -20.59 -0.81
CA VAL A 470 12.88 -19.80 -2.03
C VAL A 470 13.73 -20.38 -3.16
N PHE A 471 13.11 -20.65 -4.31
CA PHE A 471 13.80 -21.24 -5.44
C PHE A 471 14.86 -20.30 -6.04
N PRO A 472 15.98 -20.86 -6.53
CA PRO A 472 17.06 -20.07 -7.12
C PRO A 472 16.62 -19.45 -8.45
N GLY A 473 17.08 -18.22 -8.68
CA GLY A 473 16.98 -17.55 -9.98
C GLY A 473 18.20 -17.83 -10.87
N VAL A 474 18.17 -17.25 -12.08
CA VAL A 474 19.28 -17.31 -13.05
C VAL A 474 19.87 -15.92 -13.32
N SER A 475 19.04 -14.89 -13.35
CA SER A 475 19.46 -13.51 -13.62
C SER A 475 18.45 -12.51 -13.04
N ALA A 476 18.63 -11.19 -13.24
CA ALA A 476 17.69 -10.18 -12.79
C ALA A 476 16.24 -10.36 -13.31
N TYR A 477 16.08 -10.96 -14.50
CA TYR A 477 14.78 -11.11 -15.17
C TYR A 477 14.34 -12.57 -15.36
N ILE A 478 15.08 -13.52 -14.78
CA ILE A 478 14.73 -14.95 -14.82
C ILE A 478 14.91 -15.48 -13.40
N GLY A 479 13.80 -15.73 -12.72
CA GLY A 479 13.79 -16.08 -11.31
C GLY A 479 13.46 -17.55 -11.02
N GLY A 480 13.07 -17.77 -9.77
CA GLY A 480 12.74 -19.07 -9.21
C GLY A 480 11.43 -19.66 -9.74
N ASP A 481 10.54 -18.82 -10.25
CA ASP A 481 9.34 -19.21 -11.00
C ASP A 481 9.68 -20.07 -12.23
N ILE A 482 10.64 -19.60 -13.05
CA ILE A 482 11.07 -20.32 -14.26
C ILE A 482 11.86 -21.58 -13.90
N THR A 483 12.76 -21.52 -12.92
CA THR A 483 13.52 -22.71 -12.50
C THR A 483 12.61 -23.78 -11.87
N ALA A 484 11.56 -23.37 -11.14
CA ALA A 484 10.53 -24.27 -10.64
C ALA A 484 9.78 -24.97 -11.79
N GLY A 485 9.37 -24.21 -12.82
CA GLY A 485 8.72 -24.76 -14.01
C GLY A 485 9.62 -25.76 -14.76
N LEU A 486 10.90 -25.42 -14.94
CA LEU A 486 11.88 -26.31 -15.57
C LEU A 486 12.09 -27.61 -14.78
N TYR A 487 12.11 -27.52 -13.45
CA TYR A 487 12.22 -28.68 -12.57
C TYR A 487 10.96 -29.54 -12.62
N ALA A 488 9.77 -28.93 -12.52
CA ALA A 488 8.48 -29.61 -12.56
C ALA A 488 8.23 -30.35 -13.89
N LEU A 489 8.79 -29.85 -14.99
CA LEU A 489 8.70 -30.45 -16.32
C LEU A 489 9.89 -31.36 -16.67
N ASP A 490 10.74 -31.69 -15.69
CA ASP A 490 11.87 -32.60 -15.84
C ASP A 490 12.86 -32.24 -16.96
N PHE A 491 13.04 -30.95 -17.29
CA PHE A 491 13.96 -30.52 -18.38
C PHE A 491 15.38 -31.08 -18.21
N HIS A 492 15.84 -31.15 -16.95
CA HIS A 492 17.14 -31.72 -16.56
C HIS A 492 17.29 -33.23 -16.85
N ARG A 493 16.21 -33.93 -17.22
CA ARG A 493 16.21 -35.36 -17.57
C ARG A 493 15.84 -35.63 -19.02
N LYS A 494 15.33 -34.63 -19.74
CA LYS A 494 14.90 -34.80 -21.12
C LYS A 494 16.09 -34.94 -22.06
N GLU A 495 16.02 -35.92 -22.97
CA GLU A 495 16.94 -36.02 -24.11
C GLU A 495 16.55 -35.03 -25.21
N GLU A 496 15.24 -34.89 -25.47
CA GLU A 496 14.70 -34.03 -26.51
C GLU A 496 14.76 -32.55 -26.13
N VAL A 497 15.05 -31.70 -27.12
CA VAL A 497 14.99 -30.24 -26.96
C VAL A 497 13.53 -29.83 -26.79
N SER A 498 13.21 -29.28 -25.63
CA SER A 498 11.88 -28.77 -25.28
C SER A 498 11.92 -27.25 -25.17
N VAL A 499 10.76 -26.61 -25.32
CA VAL A 499 10.57 -25.18 -25.08
C VAL A 499 9.54 -25.01 -23.97
N LEU A 500 9.88 -24.24 -22.94
CA LEU A 500 8.97 -23.69 -21.95
C LEU A 500 8.74 -22.23 -22.31
N VAL A 501 7.48 -21.82 -22.36
CA VAL A 501 7.06 -20.43 -22.54
C VAL A 501 6.14 -20.08 -21.40
N ASP A 502 6.56 -19.14 -20.58
CA ASP A 502 5.73 -18.52 -19.54
C ASP A 502 5.30 -17.13 -20.03
N LEU A 503 4.00 -16.93 -20.11
CA LEU A 503 3.39 -15.71 -20.66
C LEU A 503 2.65 -14.99 -19.55
N GLY A 504 3.33 -14.02 -18.95
CA GLY A 504 2.74 -13.06 -18.01
C GLY A 504 3.06 -11.62 -18.41
N THR A 505 3.24 -10.78 -17.40
CA THR A 505 3.68 -9.39 -17.57
C THR A 505 5.03 -9.31 -18.29
N ASN A 506 5.88 -10.31 -18.03
CA ASN A 506 7.07 -10.62 -18.79
C ASN A 506 6.79 -11.86 -19.66
N GLY A 507 7.50 -11.96 -20.78
CA GLY A 507 7.54 -13.18 -21.58
C GLY A 507 8.84 -13.91 -21.31
N GLU A 508 8.81 -14.90 -20.41
CA GLU A 508 9.94 -15.76 -20.13
C GLU A 508 9.93 -17.01 -21.01
N MET A 509 11.09 -17.38 -21.53
CA MET A 509 11.25 -18.55 -22.37
C MET A 509 12.49 -19.32 -21.97
N ALA A 510 12.39 -20.65 -21.98
CA ALA A 510 13.53 -21.53 -21.82
C ALA A 510 13.51 -22.63 -22.88
N VAL A 511 14.64 -22.86 -23.54
CA VAL A 511 14.81 -23.89 -24.57
C VAL A 511 16.00 -24.76 -24.24
N GLY A 512 15.82 -26.08 -24.29
CA GLY A 512 16.91 -27.00 -24.04
C GLY A 512 16.48 -28.39 -23.59
N ASN A 513 17.45 -29.10 -23.04
CA ASN A 513 17.35 -30.48 -22.58
C ASN A 513 18.32 -30.71 -21.39
N LYS A 514 18.59 -31.96 -21.03
CA LYS A 514 19.50 -32.33 -19.94
C LYS A 514 20.94 -31.78 -20.08
N ASP A 515 21.41 -31.54 -21.30
CA ASP A 515 22.80 -31.15 -21.56
C ASP A 515 22.99 -29.63 -21.40
N ARG A 516 21.99 -28.86 -21.86
CA ARG A 516 22.01 -27.40 -21.76
C ARG A 516 20.62 -26.82 -21.88
N ILE A 517 20.35 -25.81 -21.05
CA ILE A 517 19.14 -24.98 -21.11
C ILE A 517 19.57 -23.53 -21.33
N LEU A 518 18.98 -22.87 -22.32
CA LEU A 518 19.09 -21.45 -22.56
C LEU A 518 17.79 -20.79 -22.11
N ALA A 519 17.88 -19.66 -21.42
CA ALA A 519 16.71 -18.93 -20.97
C ALA A 519 16.83 -17.45 -21.33
N ALA A 520 15.70 -16.83 -21.64
CA ALA A 520 15.59 -15.42 -21.97
C ALA A 520 14.28 -14.85 -21.38
N SER A 521 14.26 -13.55 -21.16
CA SER A 521 13.07 -12.81 -20.77
C SER A 521 12.90 -11.62 -21.71
N ALA A 522 11.66 -11.33 -22.08
CA ALA A 522 11.29 -10.22 -22.95
C ALA A 522 10.17 -9.40 -22.30
N ALA A 523 10.18 -8.09 -22.52
CA ALA A 523 9.06 -7.24 -22.14
C ALA A 523 7.87 -7.54 -23.06
N ALA A 524 6.91 -8.31 -22.57
CA ALA A 524 5.65 -8.61 -23.28
C ALA A 524 4.56 -7.57 -22.96
N GLY A 525 4.55 -7.10 -21.70
CA GLY A 525 3.50 -6.24 -21.18
C GLY A 525 2.24 -7.02 -20.80
N PRO A 526 1.35 -6.46 -19.96
CA PRO A 526 0.29 -7.22 -19.31
C PRO A 526 -0.96 -7.42 -20.19
N ALA A 527 -0.84 -7.37 -21.53
CA ALA A 527 -2.00 -7.40 -22.42
C ALA A 527 -2.86 -8.66 -22.25
N PHE A 528 -2.22 -9.83 -22.10
CA PHE A 528 -2.90 -11.10 -21.86
C PHE A 528 -3.50 -11.24 -20.45
N GLU A 529 -3.09 -10.38 -19.52
CA GLU A 529 -3.70 -10.27 -18.19
C GLU A 529 -4.87 -9.26 -18.19
N GLY A 530 -5.22 -8.69 -19.35
CA GLY A 530 -6.17 -7.58 -19.47
C GLY A 530 -5.57 -6.21 -19.11
N GLY A 531 -4.27 -6.13 -18.84
CA GLY A 531 -3.54 -4.90 -18.60
C GLY A 531 -3.43 -4.04 -19.87
N ASN A 532 -3.36 -2.71 -19.69
CA ASN A 532 -3.38 -1.69 -20.75
C ASN A 532 -4.45 -1.78 -21.88
N ILE A 533 -5.46 -2.64 -21.75
CA ILE A 533 -6.62 -2.69 -22.65
C ILE A 533 -7.82 -1.96 -22.03
N ILE A 534 -8.54 -1.15 -22.81
CA ILE A 534 -9.64 -0.28 -22.32
C ILE A 534 -10.73 -1.09 -21.61
N CYS A 535 -11.12 -2.21 -22.22
CA CYS A 535 -12.10 -3.15 -21.67
C CYS A 535 -11.42 -4.41 -21.08
N GLY A 536 -10.10 -4.38 -20.88
CA GLY A 536 -9.35 -5.53 -20.40
C GLY A 536 -9.65 -5.87 -18.96
N THR A 537 -9.73 -7.16 -18.65
CA THR A 537 -9.92 -7.66 -17.29
C THR A 537 -9.22 -9.01 -17.13
N GLY A 538 -8.98 -9.44 -15.89
CA GLY A 538 -8.47 -10.78 -15.62
C GLY A 538 -9.49 -11.86 -15.95
N SER A 539 -9.12 -13.13 -15.79
CA SER A 539 -10.06 -14.25 -15.93
C SER A 539 -11.02 -14.27 -14.76
N ILE A 540 -12.16 -13.58 -14.86
CA ILE A 540 -13.15 -13.43 -13.79
C ILE A 540 -14.58 -13.69 -14.30
N PRO A 541 -15.57 -14.03 -13.45
CA PRO A 541 -16.96 -14.20 -13.88
C PRO A 541 -17.50 -12.99 -14.67
N GLY A 542 -18.04 -13.26 -15.86
CA GLY A 542 -18.49 -12.28 -16.84
C GLY A 542 -17.38 -11.75 -17.77
N ALA A 543 -16.10 -12.11 -17.57
CA ALA A 543 -15.06 -11.77 -18.54
C ALA A 543 -15.29 -12.57 -19.83
N ILE A 544 -15.21 -11.89 -20.98
CA ILE A 544 -15.25 -12.53 -22.29
C ILE A 544 -13.98 -13.37 -22.44
N SER A 545 -14.15 -14.68 -22.45
CA SER A 545 -13.07 -15.66 -22.60
C SER A 545 -13.01 -16.26 -24.00
N GLY A 546 -14.07 -16.09 -24.79
CA GLY A 546 -14.07 -16.49 -26.19
C GLY A 546 -14.91 -15.57 -27.07
N ALA A 547 -14.54 -15.54 -28.35
CA ALA A 547 -15.17 -14.71 -29.36
C ALA A 547 -15.21 -15.48 -30.69
N ARG A 548 -16.33 -15.39 -31.41
CA ARG A 548 -16.49 -16.01 -32.73
C ARG A 548 -17.26 -15.10 -33.67
N TRP A 549 -16.77 -14.92 -34.88
CA TRP A 549 -17.46 -14.17 -35.92
C TRP A 549 -18.45 -15.07 -36.67
N ASN A 550 -19.71 -14.67 -36.73
CA ASN A 550 -20.75 -15.44 -37.45
C ASN A 550 -21.09 -14.86 -38.85
N GLY A 551 -20.33 -13.87 -39.33
CA GLY A 551 -20.59 -13.17 -40.59
C GLY A 551 -21.38 -11.86 -40.45
N GLN A 552 -22.02 -11.61 -39.29
CA GLN A 552 -22.77 -10.38 -39.02
C GLN A 552 -22.35 -9.71 -37.72
N GLN A 553 -22.09 -10.49 -36.67
CA GLN A 553 -21.72 -9.99 -35.36
C GLN A 553 -20.77 -10.95 -34.64
N MET A 554 -20.10 -10.43 -33.62
CA MET A 554 -19.25 -11.23 -32.74
C MET A 554 -20.13 -11.92 -31.68
N GLU A 555 -20.13 -13.24 -31.68
CA GLU A 555 -20.70 -14.06 -30.63
C GLU A 555 -19.68 -14.21 -29.49
N LEU A 556 -20.08 -13.86 -28.27
CA LEU A 556 -19.18 -13.78 -27.12
C LEU A 556 -19.49 -14.89 -26.12
N GLN A 557 -18.44 -15.54 -25.62
CA GLN A 557 -18.51 -16.48 -24.51
C GLN A 557 -17.89 -15.83 -23.27
N THR A 558 -18.62 -15.88 -22.15
CA THR A 558 -18.15 -15.34 -20.87
C THR A 558 -17.89 -16.44 -19.85
N ILE A 559 -16.90 -16.22 -18.97
CA ILE A 559 -16.64 -17.08 -17.82
C ILE A 559 -17.85 -17.06 -16.89
N GLY A 560 -18.42 -18.23 -16.60
CA GLY A 560 -19.61 -18.36 -15.75
C GLY A 560 -20.94 -17.94 -16.41
N GLY A 561 -20.96 -17.63 -17.71
CA GLY A 561 -22.20 -17.38 -18.48
C GLY A 561 -22.96 -16.10 -18.13
N GLY A 562 -22.40 -15.21 -17.30
CA GLY A 562 -23.00 -13.93 -16.94
C GLY A 562 -22.82 -12.85 -18.01
N ALA A 563 -23.44 -11.69 -17.78
CA ALA A 563 -23.28 -10.52 -18.66
C ALA A 563 -21.80 -10.09 -18.81
N PRO A 564 -21.37 -9.67 -20.01
CA PRO A 564 -19.99 -9.29 -20.28
C PRO A 564 -19.62 -8.01 -19.53
N VAL A 565 -18.43 -8.01 -18.97
CA VAL A 565 -17.92 -6.94 -18.08
C VAL A 565 -16.52 -6.45 -18.43
N GLY A 566 -15.93 -7.09 -19.43
CA GLY A 566 -14.56 -6.91 -19.89
C GLY A 566 -14.13 -8.13 -20.70
N ILE A 567 -12.94 -8.07 -21.27
CA ILE A 567 -12.32 -9.12 -22.08
C ILE A 567 -11.03 -9.60 -21.40
N CYS A 568 -10.87 -10.92 -21.23
CA CYS A 568 -9.65 -11.49 -20.68
C CYS A 568 -8.67 -11.90 -21.79
N GLY A 569 -7.48 -12.36 -21.43
CA GLY A 569 -6.41 -12.70 -22.39
C GLY A 569 -6.85 -13.63 -23.51
N THR A 570 -7.55 -14.71 -23.19
CA THR A 570 -8.04 -15.66 -24.22
C THR A 570 -9.07 -15.01 -25.13
N GLY A 571 -9.98 -14.20 -24.57
CA GLY A 571 -10.94 -13.44 -25.35
C GLY A 571 -10.28 -12.43 -26.29
N ILE A 572 -9.19 -11.78 -25.86
CA ILE A 572 -8.41 -10.87 -26.71
C ILE A 572 -7.81 -11.64 -27.89
N ILE A 573 -7.19 -12.78 -27.64
CA ILE A 573 -6.56 -13.61 -28.69
C ILE A 573 -7.61 -14.06 -29.71
N GLU A 574 -8.74 -14.63 -29.25
CA GLU A 574 -9.80 -15.08 -30.14
C GLU A 574 -10.45 -13.92 -30.91
N ALA A 575 -10.73 -12.79 -30.25
CA ALA A 575 -11.32 -11.64 -30.93
C ALA A 575 -10.40 -11.09 -32.02
N VAL A 576 -9.10 -10.96 -31.76
CA VAL A 576 -8.13 -10.52 -32.76
C VAL A 576 -8.06 -11.50 -33.93
N TYR A 577 -7.97 -12.80 -33.63
CA TYR A 577 -7.97 -13.85 -34.66
C TYR A 577 -9.21 -13.78 -35.56
N GLU A 578 -10.40 -13.73 -34.97
CA GLU A 578 -11.67 -13.70 -35.71
C GLU A 578 -11.83 -12.41 -36.52
N MET A 579 -11.37 -11.26 -36.00
CA MET A 579 -11.39 -10.01 -36.76
C MET A 579 -10.41 -10.04 -37.94
N MET A 580 -9.24 -10.67 -37.79
CA MET A 580 -8.31 -10.86 -38.90
C MET A 580 -8.89 -11.77 -39.97
N GLU A 581 -9.44 -12.92 -39.58
CA GLU A 581 -10.06 -13.86 -40.52
C GLU A 581 -11.29 -13.25 -41.24
N ALA A 582 -12.03 -12.39 -40.55
CA ALA A 582 -13.18 -11.68 -41.12
C ALA A 582 -12.79 -10.49 -42.03
N GLY A 583 -11.51 -10.12 -42.11
CA GLY A 583 -11.04 -8.93 -42.83
C GLY A 583 -11.42 -7.60 -42.16
N ILE A 584 -11.86 -7.62 -40.90
CA ILE A 584 -12.16 -6.42 -40.11
C ILE A 584 -10.87 -5.76 -39.62
N LEU A 585 -9.83 -6.57 -39.41
CA LEU A 585 -8.50 -6.16 -38.97
C LEU A 585 -7.46 -6.62 -39.99
N ASP A 586 -6.56 -5.74 -40.42
CA ASP A 586 -5.43 -6.11 -41.27
C ASP A 586 -4.24 -6.67 -40.48
N GLU A 587 -3.19 -7.13 -41.17
CA GLU A 587 -1.98 -7.68 -40.56
C GLU A 587 -1.17 -6.67 -39.73
N THR A 588 -1.45 -5.39 -39.86
CA THR A 588 -0.82 -4.32 -39.06
C THR A 588 -1.57 -4.06 -37.75
N GLY A 589 -2.75 -4.67 -37.57
CA GLY A 589 -3.64 -4.41 -36.44
C GLY A 589 -4.52 -3.18 -36.65
N ARG A 590 -4.65 -2.68 -37.88
CA ARG A 590 -5.55 -1.57 -38.20
C ARG A 590 -6.93 -2.12 -38.52
N LEU A 591 -7.95 -1.48 -37.95
CA LEU A 591 -9.34 -1.75 -38.32
C LEU A 591 -9.62 -1.16 -39.70
N GLU A 592 -10.24 -1.95 -40.58
CA GLU A 592 -10.79 -1.42 -41.83
C GLU A 592 -11.90 -0.41 -41.52
N GLU A 593 -11.97 0.67 -42.31
CA GLU A 593 -13.06 1.64 -42.14
C GLU A 593 -14.40 0.97 -42.50
N PRO A 594 -15.43 1.13 -41.65
CA PRO A 594 -16.70 0.41 -41.77
C PRO A 594 -17.51 0.74 -43.04
#